data_AF-A0A382XZF7-F1
#
_entry.id   AF-A0A382XZF7-F1
#
_cell.length_a   1.000
_cell.length_b   1.000
_cell.length_c   1.000
_cell.angle_alpha   90.00
_cell.angle_beta   90.00
_cell.angle_gamma   90.00
#
_symmetry.space_group_name_H-M   'P 1'
#
loop_
_entity.id
_entity.type
_entity.pdbx_description
1 polymer ?
#
loop_
_entity_poly.entity_id
_entity_poly.type
_entity_poly.pdbx_seq_one_letter_code
_entity_poly.pdbx_strand_id
1 'polypeptide(L)'
;DGKLRGRKQRPEIDIGDRLGQSCNTAFTECVADTFSALGYDVKTNERFLGGEIILRYGWPEINQNILQVEIRRDLYMDEESRERNQRFKKMQEDCSAALTDIKAYVEQSVS
;
A
#
# COMPACT_ATOMS: atom_id res chain seq x y z
N ASP A 1 -5.35 -22.72 0.94
CA ASP A 1 -6.76 -22.81 0.52
C ASP A 1 -7.51 -21.53 0.91
N GLY A 2 -7.87 -20.70 -0.08
CA GLY A 2 -8.40 -19.35 0.10
C GLY A 2 -9.80 -19.29 0.71
N LYS A 3 -10.48 -20.44 0.83
CA LYS A 3 -11.87 -20.56 1.29
C LYS A 3 -12.07 -20.42 2.82
N LEU A 4 -11.00 -20.48 3.63
CA LEU A 4 -11.08 -20.47 5.10
C LEU A 4 -10.87 -19.10 5.77
N ARG A 5 -10.55 -18.04 5.02
CA ARG A 5 -10.37 -16.68 5.58
C ARG A 5 -11.56 -15.81 5.19
N GLY A 6 -12.64 -15.88 5.97
CA GLY A 6 -13.77 -14.93 6.07
C GLY A 6 -14.17 -14.15 4.82
N ARG A 7 -15.43 -14.34 4.38
CA ARG A 7 -16.11 -13.75 3.19
C ARG A 7 -16.19 -12.21 3.11
N LYS A 8 -15.25 -11.44 3.66
CA LYS A 8 -15.10 -10.02 3.32
C LYS A 8 -14.19 -9.95 2.08
N GLN A 9 -14.67 -9.29 1.03
CA GLN A 9 -13.85 -9.01 -0.15
C GLN A 9 -12.58 -8.28 0.34
N ARG A 10 -11.41 -8.80 -0.01
CA ARG A 10 -10.14 -8.16 0.39
C ARG A 10 -10.04 -6.82 -0.31
N PRO A 11 -9.53 -5.78 0.38
CA PRO A 11 -9.26 -4.51 -0.30
C PRO A 11 -8.32 -4.73 -1.48
N GLU A 12 -8.42 -3.85 -2.47
CA GLU A 12 -7.55 -3.88 -3.63
C GLU A 12 -6.13 -3.47 -3.26
N ILE A 13 -6.02 -2.46 -2.39
CA ILE A 13 -4.78 -2.00 -1.77
C ILE A 13 -4.99 -1.90 -0.25
N ASP A 14 -4.10 -2.50 0.54
CA ASP A 14 -4.09 -2.37 2.00
C ASP A 14 -2.77 -1.75 2.46
N ILE A 15 -2.84 -0.64 3.18
CA ILE A 15 -1.68 0.12 3.67
C ILE A 15 -1.54 -0.10 5.17
N GLY A 16 -0.40 -0.62 5.60
CA GLY A 16 -0.07 -0.81 7.00
C GLY A 16 0.98 0.17 7.48
N ASP A 17 0.66 0.99 8.49
CA ASP A 17 1.59 1.93 9.14
C ASP A 17 1.76 1.64 10.65
N ARG A 18 1.30 0.46 11.06
CA ARG A 18 1.29 0.00 12.44
C ARG A 18 0.51 0.90 13.39
N LEU A 19 -0.63 1.42 12.91
CA LEU A 19 -1.48 2.37 13.64
C LEU A 19 -0.71 3.66 13.98
N GLY A 20 0.05 4.16 13.01
CA GLY A 20 0.89 5.37 13.13
C GLY A 20 2.21 5.18 13.87
N GLN A 21 2.58 3.96 14.28
CA GLN A 21 3.85 3.72 14.98
C GLN A 21 5.06 3.71 14.05
N SER A 22 4.89 3.36 12.77
CA SER A 22 6.02 3.28 11.83
C SER A 22 6.07 4.46 10.84
N CYS A 23 5.03 5.27 10.77
CA CYS A 23 4.89 6.34 9.79
C CYS A 23 3.90 7.41 10.28
N ASN A 24 4.17 8.67 9.95
CA ASN A 24 3.27 9.79 10.20
C ASN A 24 1.99 9.64 9.38
N THR A 25 0.84 9.91 10.02
CA THR A 25 -0.49 9.88 9.41
C THR A 25 -0.57 10.64 8.09
N ALA A 26 0.03 11.83 7.98
CA ALA A 26 -0.03 12.63 6.76
C ALA A 26 0.64 11.94 5.56
N PHE A 27 1.74 11.21 5.80
CA PHE A 27 2.39 10.44 4.74
C PHE A 27 1.57 9.18 4.39
N THR A 28 1.00 8.51 5.39
CA THR A 28 0.09 7.37 5.17
C THR A 28 -1.12 7.78 4.32
N GLU A 29 -1.76 8.91 4.64
CA GLU A 29 -2.89 9.47 3.89
C GLU A 29 -2.50 9.83 2.45
N CYS A 30 -1.35 10.47 2.25
CA CYS A 30 -0.84 10.75 0.91
C CYS A 30 -0.73 9.47 0.07
N VAL A 31 -0.10 8.41 0.59
CA VAL A 31 -0.01 7.14 -0.14
C VAL A 31 -1.40 6.56 -0.43
N ALA A 32 -2.32 6.59 0.53
CA ALA A 32 -3.69 6.10 0.34
C ALA A 32 -4.45 6.88 -0.75
N ASP A 33 -4.29 8.20 -0.78
CA ASP A 33 -4.94 9.08 -1.74
C ASP A 33 -4.42 8.85 -3.16
N THR A 34 -3.12 8.58 -3.34
CA THR A 34 -2.57 8.29 -4.68
C THR A 34 -3.21 7.07 -5.32
N PHE A 35 -3.39 5.97 -4.58
CA PHE A 35 -4.08 4.78 -5.09
C PHE A 35 -5.59 4.99 -5.21
N SER A 36 -6.20 5.75 -4.29
CA SER A 36 -7.65 6.06 -4.35
C SER A 36 -7.98 6.90 -5.58
N ALA A 37 -7.13 7.88 -5.93
CA ALA A 37 -7.28 8.72 -7.12
C ALA A 37 -7.16 7.92 -8.44
N LEU A 38 -6.44 6.80 -8.41
CA LEU A 38 -6.34 5.84 -9.52
C LEU A 38 -7.54 4.87 -9.60
N GLY A 39 -8.47 4.97 -8.64
CA GLY A 39 -9.75 4.25 -8.65
C GLY A 39 -9.76 2.92 -7.88
N TYR A 40 -8.77 2.66 -7.03
CA TYR A 40 -8.68 1.43 -6.24
C TYR A 40 -9.48 1.51 -4.94
N ASP A 41 -10.03 0.39 -4.47
CA ASP A 41 -10.49 0.25 -3.07
C ASP A 41 -9.28 0.17 -2.13
N VAL A 42 -8.98 1.28 -1.46
CA VAL A 42 -7.88 1.40 -0.51
C VAL A 42 -8.38 1.30 0.92
N LYS A 43 -7.65 0.56 1.75
CA LYS A 43 -7.85 0.48 3.19
C LYS A 43 -6.53 0.70 3.91
N THR A 44 -6.61 1.19 5.14
CA THR A 44 -5.45 1.41 6.00
C THR A 44 -5.63 0.59 7.26
N ASN A 45 -4.65 -0.26 7.57
CA ASN A 45 -4.62 -1.11 8.76
C ASN A 45 -5.83 -2.06 8.88
N GLU A 46 -6.55 -2.39 7.80
CA GLU A 46 -7.75 -3.23 7.91
C GLU A 46 -7.40 -4.71 8.03
N ARG A 47 -6.49 -5.21 7.18
CA ARG A 47 -6.11 -6.63 7.17
C ARG A 47 -4.67 -6.83 7.64
N PHE A 48 -3.80 -5.91 7.27
CA PHE A 48 -2.41 -5.91 7.64
C PHE A 48 -2.04 -4.58 8.30
N LEU A 49 -1.76 -4.64 9.60
CA LEU A 49 -1.21 -3.49 10.32
C LEU A 49 0.24 -3.19 9.92
N GLY A 50 0.87 -4.04 9.12
CA GLY A 50 2.30 -4.02 8.84
C GLY A 50 3.11 -5.00 9.69
N GLY A 51 4.16 -5.57 9.09
CA GLY A 51 5.04 -6.55 9.73
C GLY A 51 6.08 -5.92 10.69
N GLU A 52 6.80 -6.77 11.43
CA GLU A 52 7.82 -6.34 12.40
C GLU A 52 8.90 -5.42 11.81
N ILE A 53 9.22 -5.58 10.51
CA ILE A 53 10.22 -4.76 9.83
C ILE A 53 9.87 -3.27 9.84
N ILE A 54 8.59 -2.91 9.64
CA ILE A 54 8.21 -1.49 9.61
C ILE A 54 8.19 -0.89 11.01
N LEU A 55 7.84 -1.68 12.04
CA LEU A 55 7.89 -1.23 13.42
C LEU A 55 9.33 -1.02 13.90
N ARG A 56 10.26 -1.90 13.50
CA ARG A 56 11.66 -1.83 13.92
C ARG A 56 12.42 -0.65 13.33
N TYR A 57 12.07 -0.25 12.11
CA TYR A 57 12.83 0.74 11.35
C TYR A 57 12.03 2.01 11.02
N GLY A 58 10.74 2.06 11.31
CA GLY A 58 9.92 3.26 11.19
C GLY A 58 9.92 4.05 12.50
N TRP A 59 10.51 5.23 12.48
CA TRP A 59 10.64 6.16 13.60
C TRP A 59 10.14 7.55 13.15
N PRO A 60 8.82 7.76 13.08
CA PRO A 60 8.23 9.00 12.59
C PRO A 60 8.68 10.24 13.40
N GLU A 61 9.05 10.06 14.66
CA GLU A 61 9.57 11.11 15.55
C GLU A 61 10.92 11.69 15.11
N ILE A 62 11.69 10.96 14.30
CA ILE A 62 12.91 11.47 13.64
C ILE A 62 12.74 11.58 12.12
N ASN A 63 11.50 11.72 11.64
CA ASN A 63 11.14 11.79 10.22
C ASN A 63 11.53 10.54 9.40
N GLN A 64 11.69 9.39 10.04
CA GLN A 64 11.96 8.12 9.36
C GLN A 64 10.66 7.33 9.21
N ASN A 65 9.97 7.52 8.09
CA ASN A 65 8.65 6.93 7.86
C ASN A 65 8.73 5.64 7.03
N ILE A 66 8.11 4.56 7.51
CA ILE A 66 8.00 3.29 6.80
C ILE A 66 6.56 2.79 6.85
N LEU A 67 6.05 2.39 5.69
CA LEU A 67 4.73 1.80 5.50
C LEU A 67 4.86 0.52 4.67
N GLN A 68 3.88 -0.36 4.82
CA GLN A 68 3.71 -1.56 4.02
C GLN A 68 2.53 -1.36 3.07
N VAL A 69 2.71 -1.64 1.78
CA VAL A 69 1.63 -1.62 0.77
C VAL A 69 1.41 -3.03 0.25
N GLU A 70 0.20 -3.54 0.44
CA GLU A 70 -0.23 -4.86 -0.05
C GLU A 70 -1.17 -4.68 -1.24
N ILE A 71 -0.86 -5.33 -2.36
CA ILE A 71 -1.68 -5.29 -3.60
C ILE A 71 -2.38 -6.63 -3.77
N ARG A 72 -3.70 -6.61 -4.00
CA ARG A 72 -4.47 -7.83 -4.28
C ARG A 72 -4.00 -8.48 -5.58
N ARG A 73 -3.72 -9.79 -5.55
CA ARG A 73 -2.99 -10.48 -6.63
C ARG A 73 -3.76 -10.54 -7.94
N ASP A 74 -5.09 -10.69 -7.91
CA ASP A 74 -5.96 -10.67 -9.09
C ASP A 74 -5.87 -9.38 -9.91
N LEU A 75 -5.33 -8.29 -9.35
CA LEU A 75 -5.08 -7.04 -10.07
C LEU A 75 -3.93 -7.15 -11.08
N TYR A 76 -3.04 -8.14 -10.96
CA TYR A 76 -1.85 -8.24 -11.81
C TYR A 76 -1.42 -9.68 -12.17
N MET A 77 -1.90 -10.71 -11.47
CA MET A 77 -1.54 -12.10 -11.72
C MET A 77 -2.73 -13.04 -11.50
N ASP A 78 -2.70 -14.19 -12.16
CA ASP A 78 -3.54 -15.32 -11.80
C ASP A 78 -3.02 -15.94 -10.48
N GLU A 79 -3.89 -16.17 -9.50
CA GLU A 79 -3.45 -16.65 -8.17
C GLU A 79 -3.01 -18.13 -8.18
N GLU A 80 -3.46 -18.92 -9.15
CA GLU A 80 -3.16 -20.36 -9.25
C GLU A 80 -1.90 -20.59 -10.08
N SER A 81 -1.86 -20.12 -11.33
CA SER A 81 -0.72 -20.29 -12.23
C SER A 81 0.46 -19.37 -11.87
N ARG A 82 0.18 -18.26 -11.17
CA ARG A 82 1.12 -17.18 -10.86
C ARG A 82 1.63 -16.41 -12.08
N GLU A 83 1.03 -16.63 -13.24
CA GLU A 83 1.35 -15.88 -14.44
C GLU A 83 0.75 -14.48 -14.37
N ARG A 84 1.42 -13.52 -15.02
CA ARG A 84 0.91 -12.15 -15.16
C ARG A 84 -0.38 -12.17 -15.96
N ASN A 85 -1.41 -11.47 -15.48
CA ASN A 85 -2.66 -11.34 -16.22
C ASN A 85 -2.65 -10.09 -17.11
N GLN A 86 -3.73 -9.88 -17.88
CA GLN A 86 -3.86 -8.75 -18.80
C GLN A 86 -3.79 -7.37 -18.14
N ARG A 87 -4.03 -7.27 -16.83
CA ARG A 87 -3.99 -6.03 -16.05
C ARG A 87 -2.60 -5.73 -15.47
N PHE A 88 -1.64 -6.66 -15.57
CA PHE A 88 -0.30 -6.47 -15.01
C PHE A 88 0.36 -5.17 -15.44
N LYS A 89 0.30 -4.86 -16.75
CA LYS A 89 0.90 -3.64 -17.29
C LYS A 89 0.25 -2.39 -16.72
N LYS A 90 -1.08 -2.38 -16.62
CA LYS A 90 -1.82 -1.29 -15.96
C LYS A 90 -1.41 -1.13 -14.50
N MET A 91 -1.32 -2.22 -13.73
CA MET A 91 -0.88 -2.14 -12.33
C MET A 91 0.54 -1.56 -12.21
N GLN A 92 1.45 -1.92 -13.12
CA GLN A 92 2.79 -1.36 -13.16
C GLN A 92 2.79 0.15 -13.46
N GLU A 93 1.99 0.59 -14.43
CA GLU A 93 1.82 2.00 -14.79
C GLU A 93 1.22 2.79 -13.62
N ASP A 94 0.19 2.25 -12.98
CA ASP A 94 -0.48 2.86 -11.83
C ASP A 94 0.45 2.96 -10.61
N CYS A 95 1.23 1.92 -10.28
CA CYS A 95 2.28 2.01 -9.26
C CYS A 95 3.32 3.10 -9.59
N SER A 96 3.67 3.27 -10.87
CA SER A 96 4.62 4.31 -11.28
C SER A 96 4.05 5.71 -11.10
N ALA A 97 2.76 5.89 -11.41
CA ALA A 97 2.04 7.14 -11.16
C ALA A 97 2.00 7.44 -9.64
N ALA A 98 1.60 6.47 -8.82
CA ALA A 98 1.57 6.63 -7.37
C ALA A 98 2.94 7.00 -6.80
N LEU A 99 4.02 6.33 -7.24
CA LEU A 99 5.38 6.66 -6.83
C LEU A 99 5.82 8.07 -7.25
N THR A 100 5.30 8.59 -8.36
CA THR A 100 5.59 9.96 -8.82
C THR A 100 4.96 10.98 -7.87
N ASP A 101 3.71 10.78 -7.48
CA ASP A 101 3.00 11.69 -6.55
C ASP A 101 3.59 11.61 -5.12
N ILE A 102 3.91 10.39 -4.65
CA ILE A 102 4.58 10.17 -3.37
C ILE A 102 5.93 10.88 -3.33
N LYS A 103 6.71 10.80 -4.41
CA LYS A 103 7.99 11.52 -4.52
C LYS A 103 7.79 13.02 -4.37
N ALA A 104 6.80 13.59 -5.06
CA ALA A 104 6.51 15.01 -4.98
C ALA A 104 6.14 15.46 -3.57
N TYR A 105 5.38 14.65 -2.82
CA TYR A 105 5.07 14.91 -1.40
C TYR A 105 6.34 14.90 -0.53
N VAL A 106 7.21 13.90 -0.70
CA VAL A 106 8.46 13.79 0.07
C VAL A 106 9.37 14.99 -0.19
N GLU A 107 9.51 15.42 -1.45
CA GLU A 107 10.33 16.59 -1.81
C GLU A 107 9.84 17.89 -1.15
N GLN A 108 8.52 18.05 -0.99
CA GLN A 108 7.91 19.21 -0.31
C GLN A 108 8.08 19.15 1.22
N SER A 109 8.17 17.95 1.79
CA SER A 109 8.23 17.74 3.24
C SER A 109 9.65 17.87 3.83
N VAL A 110 10.66 17.92 2.97
CA VAL A 110 12.09 18.02 3.34
C VAL A 110 12.63 19.46 3.23
N SER A 111 11.82 20.41 2.73
CA SER A 111 12.13 21.85 2.72
C SER A 111 11.68 22.55 3.99
#